data_AF-A0A661RYH2-F1
#
_entry.id   AF-A0A661RYH2-F1
#
_cell.length_a   1.000
_cell.length_b   1.000
_cell.length_c   1.000
_cell.angle_alpha   90.00
_cell.angle_beta   90.00
_cell.angle_gamma   90.00
#
_symmetry.space_group_name_H-M   'P 1'
#
loop_
_entity.id
_entity.type
_entity.pdbx_description
1 polymer ?
#
loop_
_entity_poly.entity_id
_entity_poly.type
_entity_poly.pdbx_seq_one_letter_code
_entity_poly.pdbx_strand_id
1 'polypeptide(L)'
;MLQVLLGRSSFFTGQILFRIQKNKIPECRVQRNPPIVHKVGSTAISPGKRMNIIMGTNNHLFFKTRFGDAAVIYREKPFLMIKTLLPRADGKSPVESLSKTERGKAGTHPKALVVSESVIDYFKGKPLRIPWEWMDLCDLTELQKAALAAVADIPYGKVKVYKDIAQAIGRPGLPVLSVHQLQKTLFRF
;
A
#
# COMPACT_ATOMS: atom_id res chain seq x y z
N MET A 1 42.09 -3.47 33.68
CA MET A 1 42.61 -4.71 33.06
C MET A 1 41.43 -5.42 32.40
N LEU A 2 41.49 -5.58 31.07
CA LEU A 2 40.89 -6.62 30.18
C LEU A 2 39.51 -7.24 30.57
N GLN A 3 38.41 -7.18 29.80
CA GLN A 3 38.15 -7.62 28.40
C GLN A 3 38.39 -9.15 28.24
N VAL A 4 37.45 -10.02 27.82
CA VAL A 4 36.89 -10.22 26.47
C VAL A 4 35.83 -11.36 26.43
N LEU A 5 34.71 -11.08 25.72
CA LEU A 5 33.82 -11.86 24.81
C LEU A 5 33.54 -13.39 24.94
N LEU A 6 32.25 -13.74 24.79
CA LEU A 6 31.53 -14.29 23.59
C LEU A 6 30.19 -14.85 24.12
N GLY A 7 28.98 -14.72 23.56
CA GLY A 7 28.47 -14.29 22.25
C GLY A 7 27.29 -15.21 21.88
N ARG A 8 26.12 -14.65 21.56
CA ARG A 8 25.23 -15.04 20.43
C ARG A 8 23.81 -14.45 20.59
N SER A 9 23.63 -13.35 19.86
CA SER A 9 22.36 -12.72 19.51
C SER A 9 21.62 -13.54 18.46
N SER A 10 20.31 -13.72 18.62
CA SER A 10 19.41 -14.22 17.56
C SER A 10 18.38 -13.16 17.21
N PHE A 11 18.80 -12.17 16.42
CA PHE A 11 17.88 -11.25 15.73
C PHE A 11 17.61 -11.82 14.34
N PHE A 12 16.36 -12.22 14.10
CA PHE A 12 15.89 -12.61 12.76
C PHE A 12 15.85 -11.38 11.85
N THR A 13 16.91 -11.16 11.08
CA THR A 13 16.94 -10.20 9.96
C THR A 13 16.39 -10.87 8.71
N GLY A 14 15.07 -10.79 8.53
CA GLY A 14 14.42 -11.15 7.26
C GLY A 14 14.70 -10.09 6.20
N GLN A 15 15.67 -10.37 5.32
CA GLN A 15 15.94 -9.56 4.13
C GLN A 15 14.83 -9.77 3.10
N ILE A 16 14.10 -8.71 2.75
CA ILE A 16 13.15 -8.70 1.64
C ILE A 16 13.51 -7.50 0.75
N LEU A 17 13.64 -7.75 -0.54
CA LEU A 17 14.54 -7.05 -1.45
C LEU A 17 13.72 -6.63 -2.67
N PHE A 18 13.50 -5.36 -3.08
CA PHE A 18 12.54 -4.96 -4.17
C PHE A 18 13.16 -4.11 -5.28
N ARG A 19 12.99 -4.45 -6.58
CA ARG A 19 13.50 -3.63 -7.72
C ARG A 19 12.30 -3.00 -8.39
N ILE A 20 12.17 -1.68 -8.37
CA ILE A 20 11.01 -0.99 -8.95
C ILE A 20 11.46 0.00 -10.02
N GLN A 21 10.68 0.05 -11.11
CA GLN A 21 10.86 0.96 -12.25
C GLN A 21 10.14 2.28 -11.97
N LYS A 22 10.81 3.41 -12.29
CA LYS A 22 10.33 4.78 -12.04
C LYS A 22 9.03 5.07 -12.79
N ASN A 23 7.93 5.22 -12.05
CA ASN A 23 6.66 5.75 -12.57
C ASN A 23 6.20 6.86 -11.61
N LYS A 24 5.77 8.01 -12.15
CA LYS A 24 5.23 9.14 -11.38
C LYS A 24 3.92 8.72 -10.70
N ILE A 25 3.78 8.99 -9.39
CA ILE A 25 2.52 8.71 -8.67
C ILE A 25 1.40 9.57 -9.28
N PRO A 26 0.27 8.98 -9.68
CA PRO A 26 -0.87 9.73 -10.19
C PRO A 26 -1.51 10.56 -9.08
N GLU A 27 -1.90 11.78 -9.40
CA GLU A 27 -2.78 12.57 -8.53
C GLU A 27 -4.10 11.81 -8.34
N CYS A 28 -4.67 11.86 -7.13
CA CYS A 28 -5.98 11.28 -6.87
C CYS A 28 -7.03 11.95 -7.75
N ARG A 29 -7.29 11.33 -8.91
CA ARG A 29 -8.48 11.62 -9.71
C ARG A 29 -9.66 11.02 -8.99
N VAL A 30 -10.21 11.78 -8.05
CA VAL A 30 -11.64 11.67 -7.77
C VAL A 30 -12.31 11.88 -9.12
N GLN A 31 -12.85 10.81 -9.72
CA GLN A 31 -13.76 10.94 -10.85
C GLN A 31 -14.95 11.74 -10.33
N ARG A 32 -14.85 13.07 -10.43
CA ARG A 32 -16.00 13.95 -10.29
C ARG A 32 -16.88 13.58 -11.48
N ASN A 33 -18.01 12.94 -11.22
CA ASN A 33 -19.10 12.93 -12.20
C ASN A 33 -19.31 14.38 -12.63
N PRO A 34 -19.45 14.68 -13.94
CA PRO A 34 -19.75 16.04 -14.37
C PRO A 34 -21.03 16.49 -13.65
N PRO A 35 -21.08 17.73 -13.15
CA PRO A 35 -22.29 18.23 -12.53
C PRO A 35 -23.40 18.17 -13.57
N ILE A 36 -24.44 17.37 -13.29
CA ILE A 36 -25.72 17.52 -13.97
C ILE A 36 -26.17 18.93 -13.62
N VAL A 37 -26.14 19.82 -14.61
CA VAL A 37 -26.58 21.21 -14.48
C VAL A 37 -28.10 21.18 -14.28
N HIS A 38 -28.53 21.03 -13.02
CA HIS A 38 -29.88 21.39 -12.64
C HIS A 38 -29.89 22.87 -12.27
N LYS A 39 -30.77 23.60 -12.97
CA LYS A 39 -31.05 25.02 -12.78
C LYS A 39 -31.21 25.37 -11.30
N VAL A 40 -30.65 26.53 -10.99
CA VAL A 40 -30.61 27.28 -9.74
C VAL A 40 -31.96 27.27 -9.00
N GLY A 41 -31.91 26.83 -7.74
CA GLY A 41 -32.87 27.15 -6.70
C GLY A 41 -32.11 27.22 -5.38
N SER A 42 -31.83 28.44 -4.89
CA SER A 42 -31.13 28.68 -3.63
C SER A 42 -31.91 28.09 -2.46
N THR A 43 -31.29 27.17 -1.71
CA THR A 43 -31.72 26.82 -0.35
C THR A 43 -30.49 26.43 0.47
N ALA A 44 -30.44 26.93 1.70
CA ALA A 44 -29.30 26.92 2.61
C ALA A 44 -28.65 25.54 2.79
N ILE A 45 -27.31 25.50 2.72
CA ILE A 45 -26.48 24.30 2.92
C ILE A 45 -26.25 24.12 4.43
N SER A 46 -26.88 23.08 5.00
CA SER A 46 -26.60 22.58 6.35
C SER A 46 -25.26 21.81 6.37
N PRO A 47 -24.35 22.08 7.33
CA PRO A 47 -23.06 21.40 7.42
C PRO A 47 -23.26 20.06 8.15
N GLY A 48 -23.44 18.98 7.42
CA GLY A 48 -23.59 17.66 8.06
C GLY A 48 -23.81 16.45 7.17
N LYS A 49 -23.74 16.59 5.84
CA LYS A 49 -24.00 15.47 4.93
C LYS A 49 -22.68 14.85 4.49
N ARG A 50 -22.20 13.85 5.25
CA ARG A 50 -21.21 12.87 4.75
C ARG A 50 -21.75 12.36 3.42
N MET A 51 -21.08 12.70 2.32
CA MET A 51 -21.39 12.12 1.02
C MET A 51 -21.12 10.62 1.13
N ASN A 52 -22.20 9.85 1.16
CA ASN A 52 -22.17 8.41 0.92
C ASN A 52 -21.70 8.21 -0.52
N ILE A 53 -20.38 8.20 -0.71
CA ILE A 53 -19.77 7.58 -1.88
C ILE A 53 -20.34 6.17 -1.90
N ILE A 54 -20.99 5.79 -3.00
CA ILE A 54 -21.48 4.43 -3.23
C ILE A 54 -20.31 3.50 -2.93
N MET A 55 -20.32 2.87 -1.76
CA MET A 55 -19.24 2.00 -1.31
C MET A 55 -19.34 0.75 -2.17
N GLY A 56 -18.65 0.75 -3.30
CA GLY A 56 -18.49 -0.43 -4.14
C GLY A 56 -18.02 -1.59 -3.26
N THR A 57 -18.65 -2.75 -3.43
CA THR A 57 -18.31 -3.92 -2.62
C THR A 57 -16.86 -4.29 -2.90
N ASN A 58 -16.07 -4.47 -1.85
CA ASN A 58 -14.72 -4.98 -2.01
C ASN A 58 -14.77 -6.41 -2.54
N ASN A 59 -13.76 -6.76 -3.32
CA ASN A 59 -13.48 -8.10 -3.80
C ASN A 59 -12.07 -8.50 -3.35
N HIS A 60 -11.84 -9.79 -3.18
CA HIS A 60 -10.54 -10.35 -2.90
C HIS A 60 -10.17 -11.47 -3.86
N LEU A 61 -8.91 -11.47 -4.28
CA LEU A 61 -8.27 -12.53 -5.04
C LEU A 61 -7.16 -13.15 -4.19
N PHE A 62 -7.25 -14.45 -3.91
CA PHE A 62 -6.19 -15.21 -3.26
C PHE A 62 -5.19 -15.76 -4.27
N PHE A 63 -3.93 -15.81 -3.86
CA PHE A 63 -2.87 -16.43 -4.65
C PHE A 63 -1.78 -16.97 -3.73
N LYS A 64 -1.02 -17.95 -4.24
CA LYS A 64 0.08 -18.57 -3.49
C LYS A 64 1.41 -17.92 -3.82
N THR A 65 2.22 -17.72 -2.80
CA THR A 65 3.62 -17.30 -2.93
C THR A 65 4.54 -18.36 -2.32
N ARG A 66 5.86 -18.21 -2.50
CA ARG A 66 6.84 -19.07 -1.84
C ARG A 66 6.77 -19.03 -0.30
N PHE A 67 6.22 -17.96 0.25
CA PHE A 67 6.16 -17.72 1.70
C PHE A 67 4.77 -17.98 2.31
N GLY A 68 3.82 -18.49 1.50
CA GLY A 68 2.45 -18.78 1.92
C GLY A 68 1.40 -18.06 1.09
N ASP A 69 0.17 -18.08 1.59
CA ASP A 69 -0.98 -17.47 0.92
C ASP A 69 -0.96 -15.95 1.03
N ALA A 70 -1.34 -15.27 -0.04
CA ALA A 70 -1.43 -13.82 -0.15
C ALA A 70 -2.79 -13.43 -0.77
N ALA A 71 -3.18 -12.17 -0.63
CA ALA A 71 -4.42 -11.68 -1.21
C ALA A 71 -4.31 -10.24 -1.74
N VAL A 72 -4.98 -9.96 -2.85
CA VAL A 72 -5.22 -8.59 -3.33
C VAL A 72 -6.66 -8.23 -3.00
N ILE A 73 -6.87 -7.10 -2.32
CA ILE A 73 -8.19 -6.52 -2.06
C ILE A 73 -8.41 -5.35 -3.01
N TYR A 74 -9.52 -5.35 -3.74
CA TYR A 74 -9.81 -4.35 -4.78
C TYR A 74 -11.31 -4.06 -4.89
N ARG A 75 -11.66 -2.91 -5.47
CA ARG A 75 -12.99 -2.60 -6.00
C ARG A 75 -12.98 -2.83 -7.51
N GLU A 76 -14.08 -3.30 -8.05
CA GLU A 76 -14.15 -3.66 -9.48
C GLU A 76 -14.52 -2.47 -10.39
N LYS A 77 -15.40 -1.58 -9.92
CA LYS A 77 -15.98 -0.50 -10.75
C LYS A 77 -15.99 0.85 -9.99
N PRO A 78 -15.08 1.77 -10.31
CA PRO A 78 -13.89 1.58 -11.15
C PRO A 78 -12.88 0.62 -10.48
N PHE A 79 -11.99 0.02 -11.27
CA PHE A 79 -10.96 -0.86 -10.70
C PHE A 79 -10.03 -0.05 -9.80
N LEU A 80 -9.96 -0.43 -8.53
CA LEU A 80 -9.13 0.23 -7.54
C LEU A 80 -8.60 -0.79 -6.54
N MET A 81 -7.29 -1.00 -6.53
CA MET A 81 -6.58 -1.82 -5.57
C MET A 81 -6.48 -1.07 -4.23
N ILE A 82 -7.09 -1.63 -3.20
CA ILE A 82 -7.13 -1.03 -1.87
C ILE A 82 -5.88 -1.44 -1.07
N LYS A 83 -5.58 -2.73 -1.04
CA LYS A 83 -4.43 -3.25 -0.29
C LYS A 83 -3.99 -4.62 -0.82
N THR A 84 -2.71 -4.93 -0.64
CA THR A 84 -2.16 -6.28 -0.84
C THR A 84 -1.76 -6.83 0.52
N LEU A 85 -2.28 -8.00 0.85
CA LEU A 85 -1.97 -8.72 2.08
C LEU A 85 -0.91 -9.78 1.77
N LEU A 86 0.22 -9.70 2.46
CA LEU A 86 1.30 -10.67 2.33
C LEU A 86 1.10 -11.85 3.28
N PRO A 87 1.78 -12.99 3.01
CA PRO A 87 1.74 -14.14 3.90
C PRO A 87 2.18 -13.77 5.32
N ARG A 88 1.46 -14.29 6.31
CA ARG A 88 1.75 -14.08 7.72
C ARG A 88 2.51 -15.29 8.27
N ALA A 89 3.44 -15.03 9.18
CA ALA A 89 4.27 -16.09 9.78
C ALA A 89 3.46 -17.06 10.65
N ASP A 90 2.28 -16.64 11.12
CA ASP A 90 1.38 -17.48 11.93
C ASP A 90 0.55 -18.48 11.10
N GLY A 91 0.75 -18.50 9.77
CA GLY A 91 0.09 -19.44 8.85
C GLY A 91 -1.41 -19.18 8.66
N LYS A 92 -1.97 -18.14 9.30
CA LYS A 92 -3.38 -17.77 9.15
C LYS A 92 -3.62 -17.13 7.80
N SER A 93 -4.84 -17.28 7.29
CA SER A 93 -5.20 -16.64 6.02
C SER A 93 -5.04 -15.12 6.13
N PRO A 94 -4.40 -14.45 5.15
CA PRO A 94 -4.15 -13.01 5.24
C PRO A 94 -5.43 -12.17 5.40
N VAL A 95 -6.57 -12.68 4.95
CA VAL A 95 -7.85 -11.95 5.04
C VAL A 95 -8.59 -12.16 6.36
N GLU A 96 -8.16 -13.10 7.23
CA GLU A 96 -8.79 -13.33 8.53
C GLU A 96 -8.60 -12.16 9.49
N SER A 97 -7.56 -11.34 9.28
CA SER A 97 -7.35 -10.11 10.05
C SER A 97 -8.25 -8.95 9.61
N LEU A 98 -8.96 -9.09 8.49
CA LEU A 98 -9.83 -8.05 7.96
C LEU A 98 -11.26 -8.19 8.50
N SER A 99 -11.92 -7.05 8.71
CA SER A 99 -13.36 -7.05 8.94
C SER A 99 -14.12 -7.58 7.71
N LYS A 100 -15.34 -8.10 7.90
CA LYS A 100 -16.18 -8.61 6.81
C LYS A 100 -16.38 -7.60 5.68
N THR A 101 -16.53 -6.33 6.04
CA THR A 101 -16.67 -5.21 5.09
C THR A 101 -15.39 -4.95 4.30
N GLU A 102 -14.22 -5.04 4.94
CA GLU A 102 -12.93 -4.85 4.27
C GLU A 102 -12.57 -6.00 3.35
N ARG A 103 -12.80 -7.25 3.77
CA ARG A 103 -12.53 -8.45 2.98
C ARG A 103 -13.38 -8.49 1.71
N GLY A 104 -14.66 -8.13 1.83
CA GLY A 104 -15.60 -8.22 0.73
C GLY A 104 -15.80 -9.67 0.23
N LYS A 105 -16.12 -9.83 -1.05
CA LYS A 105 -16.44 -11.15 -1.66
C LYS A 105 -15.25 -11.71 -2.43
N ALA A 106 -15.20 -13.03 -2.60
CA ALA A 106 -14.20 -13.63 -3.49
C ALA A 106 -14.50 -13.19 -4.94
N GLY A 107 -13.48 -12.79 -5.68
CA GLY A 107 -13.63 -12.30 -7.05
C GLY A 107 -12.35 -12.48 -7.86
N THR A 108 -12.49 -12.39 -9.18
CA THR A 108 -11.35 -12.39 -10.10
C THR A 108 -11.46 -11.16 -11.01
N HIS A 109 -10.35 -10.48 -11.24
CA HIS A 109 -10.27 -9.35 -12.16
C HIS A 109 -8.92 -9.35 -12.88
N PRO A 110 -8.85 -9.07 -14.19
CA PRO A 110 -7.60 -9.12 -14.96
C PRO A 110 -6.46 -8.29 -14.34
N LYS A 111 -6.75 -7.07 -13.89
CA LYS A 111 -5.75 -6.23 -13.20
C LYS A 111 -5.29 -6.79 -11.85
N ALA A 112 -6.18 -7.47 -11.12
CA ALA A 112 -5.81 -8.11 -9.85
C ALA A 112 -4.90 -9.33 -10.10
N LEU A 113 -5.13 -10.07 -11.20
CA LEU A 113 -4.24 -11.15 -11.64
C LEU A 113 -2.84 -10.62 -11.96
N VAL A 114 -2.73 -9.54 -12.74
CA VAL A 114 -1.44 -8.92 -13.06
C VAL A 114 -0.67 -8.49 -11.80
N VAL A 115 -1.37 -7.92 -10.81
CA VAL A 115 -0.76 -7.61 -9.51
C VAL A 115 -0.27 -8.87 -8.81
N SER A 116 -1.11 -9.92 -8.74
CA SER A 116 -0.75 -11.17 -8.07
C SER A 116 0.48 -11.82 -8.70
N GLU A 117 0.55 -11.86 -10.02
CA GLU A 117 1.70 -12.37 -10.77
C GLU A 117 2.95 -11.52 -10.51
N SER A 118 2.80 -10.19 -10.50
CA SER A 118 3.90 -9.28 -10.20
C SER A 118 4.45 -9.50 -8.79
N VAL A 119 3.60 -9.75 -7.79
CA VAL A 119 4.02 -10.08 -6.42
C VAL A 119 4.68 -11.46 -6.35
N ILE A 120 4.17 -12.46 -7.08
CA ILE A 120 4.80 -13.78 -7.17
C ILE A 120 6.19 -13.68 -7.78
N ASP A 121 6.31 -12.98 -8.89
CA ASP A 121 7.56 -12.77 -9.62
C ASP A 121 8.56 -11.97 -8.80
N TYR A 122 8.06 -11.02 -8.04
CA TYR A 122 8.84 -10.28 -7.07
C TYR A 122 9.54 -11.20 -6.06
N PHE A 123 8.84 -12.18 -5.49
CA PHE A 123 9.44 -13.18 -4.60
C PHE A 123 10.41 -14.15 -5.29
N LYS A 124 10.45 -14.16 -6.64
CA LYS A 124 11.46 -14.87 -7.44
C LYS A 124 12.67 -13.99 -7.77
N GLY A 125 12.75 -12.78 -7.22
CA GLY A 125 13.85 -11.84 -7.47
C GLY A 125 13.70 -11.02 -8.76
N LYS A 126 12.54 -11.05 -9.41
CA LYS A 126 12.28 -10.20 -10.57
C LYS A 126 11.90 -8.77 -10.13
N PRO A 127 12.13 -7.77 -10.99
CA PRO A 127 11.69 -6.42 -10.71
C PRO A 127 10.16 -6.31 -10.60
N LEU A 128 9.70 -5.67 -9.54
CA LEU A 128 8.31 -5.32 -9.32
C LEU A 128 8.01 -3.98 -9.98
N ARG A 129 7.14 -3.94 -10.99
CA ARG A 129 6.60 -2.67 -11.47
C ARG A 129 5.36 -2.33 -10.64
N ILE A 130 5.40 -1.24 -9.88
CA ILE A 130 4.24 -0.81 -9.08
C ILE A 130 3.19 -0.19 -10.01
N PRO A 131 1.95 -0.72 -10.06
CA PRO A 131 0.87 -0.14 -10.85
C PRO A 131 0.18 0.97 -10.06
N TRP A 132 0.85 2.12 -9.93
CA TRP A 132 0.37 3.26 -9.14
C TRP A 132 -1.02 3.74 -9.56
N GLU A 133 -1.35 3.64 -10.86
CA GLU A 133 -2.64 3.99 -11.43
C GLU A 133 -3.81 3.13 -10.93
N TRP A 134 -3.52 2.00 -10.29
CA TRP A 134 -4.54 1.13 -9.73
C TRP A 134 -4.66 1.28 -8.21
N MET A 135 -3.73 1.96 -7.54
CA MET A 135 -3.73 2.03 -6.07
C MET A 135 -4.68 3.11 -5.54
N ASP A 136 -5.43 2.77 -4.49
CA ASP A 136 -6.15 3.76 -3.69
C ASP A 136 -5.16 4.51 -2.77
N LEU A 137 -4.78 5.71 -3.18
CA LEU A 137 -3.87 6.57 -2.42
C LEU A 137 -4.60 7.79 -1.84
N CYS A 138 -5.94 7.81 -1.86
CA CYS A 138 -6.69 9.03 -1.55
C CYS A 138 -6.76 9.33 -0.05
N ASP A 139 -6.59 8.32 0.79
CA ASP A 139 -6.47 8.51 2.24
C ASP A 139 -5.05 8.94 2.67
N LEU A 140 -4.11 9.06 1.74
CA LEU A 140 -2.74 9.46 2.03
C LEU A 140 -2.56 10.97 1.84
N THR A 141 -1.92 11.59 2.83
CA THR A 141 -1.37 12.95 2.73
C THR A 141 -0.29 13.04 1.66
N GLU A 142 -0.02 14.25 1.16
CA GLU A 142 1.05 14.48 0.17
C GLU A 142 2.43 14.05 0.70
N LEU A 143 2.67 14.22 2.00
CA LEU A 143 3.89 13.72 2.64
C LEU A 143 3.97 12.18 2.62
N GLN A 144 2.85 11.49 2.90
CA GLN A 144 2.77 10.02 2.82
C GLN A 144 3.03 9.53 1.41
N LYS A 145 2.43 10.17 0.40
CA LYS A 145 2.64 9.82 -1.01
C LYS A 145 4.10 10.03 -1.41
N ALA A 146 4.71 11.16 -1.04
CA ALA A 146 6.11 11.44 -1.32
C ALA A 146 7.04 10.42 -0.64
N ALA A 147 6.77 10.06 0.62
CA ALA A 147 7.53 9.02 1.32
C ALA A 147 7.36 7.65 0.65
N LEU A 148 6.14 7.27 0.25
CA LEU A 148 5.86 6.02 -0.45
C LEU A 148 6.59 5.97 -1.80
N ALA A 149 6.63 7.07 -2.55
CA ALA A 149 7.42 7.20 -3.79
C ALA A 149 8.91 6.98 -3.52
N ALA A 150 9.46 7.68 -2.53
CA ALA A 150 10.88 7.60 -2.20
C ALA A 150 11.29 6.19 -1.71
N VAL A 151 10.40 5.49 -1.00
CA VAL A 151 10.61 4.08 -0.59
C VAL A 151 10.55 3.16 -1.80
N ALA A 152 9.61 3.38 -2.71
CA ALA A 152 9.52 2.60 -3.94
C ALA A 152 10.75 2.77 -4.85
N ASP A 153 11.45 3.91 -4.79
CA ASP A 153 12.69 4.15 -5.54
C ASP A 153 13.93 3.43 -4.97
N ILE A 154 13.82 2.78 -3.79
CA ILE A 154 14.95 2.02 -3.23
C ILE A 154 15.19 0.77 -4.11
N PRO A 155 16.41 0.58 -4.65
CA PRO A 155 16.69 -0.58 -5.48
C PRO A 155 16.68 -1.90 -4.71
N TYR A 156 16.47 -2.99 -5.45
CA TYR A 156 16.63 -4.34 -4.93
C TYR A 156 18.07 -4.53 -4.52
N GLY A 157 18.27 -5.13 -3.36
CA GLY A 157 19.60 -5.29 -2.79
C GLY A 157 19.91 -4.25 -1.73
N LYS A 158 19.14 -3.16 -1.66
CA LYS A 158 19.56 -1.94 -0.98
C LYS A 158 18.62 -1.56 0.14
N VAL A 159 19.21 -0.92 1.13
CA VAL A 159 18.52 -0.29 2.24
C VAL A 159 18.88 1.18 2.23
N LYS A 160 17.96 2.00 2.73
CA LYS A 160 18.22 3.41 3.04
C LYS A 160 17.85 3.65 4.48
N VAL A 161 18.60 4.50 5.16
CA VAL A 161 18.19 4.94 6.49
C VAL A 161 17.06 5.96 6.36
N TYR A 162 16.24 6.09 7.39
CA TYR A 162 15.11 7.05 7.38
C TYR A 162 15.53 8.48 7.06
N LYS A 163 16.74 8.87 7.49
CA LYS A 163 17.33 10.17 7.20
C LYS A 163 17.47 10.40 5.68
N ASP A 164 17.87 9.39 4.93
CA ASP A 164 18.05 9.49 3.47
C ASP A 164 16.69 9.66 2.77
N ILE A 165 15.65 9.00 3.27
CA ILE A 165 14.28 9.14 2.74
C ILE A 165 13.74 10.54 3.04
N ALA A 166 13.92 11.02 4.28
CA ALA A 166 13.53 12.37 4.68
C ALA A 166 14.24 13.45 3.83
N GLN A 167 15.51 13.25 3.54
CA GLN A 167 16.27 14.12 2.64
C GLN A 167 15.78 14.04 1.20
N ALA A 168 15.51 12.83 0.67
CA ALA A 168 15.02 12.63 -0.68
C ALA A 168 13.65 13.31 -0.95
N ILE A 169 12.80 13.43 0.08
CA ILE A 169 11.50 14.12 -0.01
C ILE A 169 11.57 15.61 0.36
N GLY A 170 12.78 16.18 0.50
CA GLY A 170 12.98 17.61 0.79
C GLY A 170 12.60 18.03 2.21
N ARG A 171 12.57 17.10 3.17
CA ARG A 171 12.27 17.38 4.59
C ARG A 171 13.35 16.83 5.53
N PRO A 172 14.59 17.34 5.45
CA PRO A 172 15.65 16.96 6.38
C PRO A 172 15.25 17.38 7.81
N GLY A 173 15.11 16.41 8.72
CA GLY A 173 14.70 16.66 10.12
C GLY A 173 13.34 16.10 10.54
N LEU A 174 12.64 15.38 9.66
CA LEU A 174 11.47 14.59 10.08
C LEU A 174 11.86 13.65 11.24
N PRO A 175 11.15 13.69 12.38
CA PRO A 175 11.40 12.78 13.48
C PRO A 175 11.27 11.33 13.01
N VAL A 176 12.16 10.45 13.48
CA VAL A 176 12.13 9.00 13.16
C VAL A 176 10.77 8.39 13.49
N LEU A 177 10.10 8.90 14.53
CA LEU A 177 8.74 8.55 14.93
C LEU A 177 7.70 8.82 13.83
N SER A 178 7.83 9.90 13.06
CA SER A 178 6.90 10.22 11.98
C SER A 178 6.99 9.20 10.85
N VAL A 179 8.19 8.77 10.46
CA VAL A 179 8.35 7.77 9.38
C VAL A 179 7.95 6.37 9.82
N HIS A 180 8.18 6.02 11.09
CA HIS A 180 7.65 4.80 11.68
C HIS A 180 6.10 4.81 11.72
N GLN A 181 5.47 5.95 11.99
CA GLN A 181 4.01 6.09 11.88
C GLN A 181 3.53 5.98 10.42
N LEU A 182 4.30 6.48 9.45
CA LEU A 182 4.03 6.29 8.02
C LEU A 182 4.05 4.80 7.66
N GLN A 183 5.04 4.04 8.12
CA GLN A 183 5.10 2.59 7.88
C GLN A 183 3.94 1.84 8.54
N LYS A 184 3.60 2.14 9.81
CA LYS A 184 2.44 1.53 10.47
C LYS A 184 1.11 1.83 9.75
N THR A 185 1.02 3.00 9.11
CA THR A 185 -0.18 3.39 8.35
C THR A 185 -0.23 2.72 6.97
N LEU A 186 0.92 2.63 6.28
CA LEU A 186 1.03 2.06 4.93
C LEU A 186 1.07 0.54 4.91
N PHE A 187 1.58 -0.08 5.97
CA PHE A 187 1.86 -1.51 6.06
C PHE A 187 1.29 -2.09 7.36
N ARG A 188 -0.01 -1.92 7.60
CA ARG A 188 -0.72 -2.71 8.63
C ARG A 188 -0.66 -4.19 8.23
N PHE A 189 0.35 -4.90 8.71
CA PHE A 189 0.48 -6.36 8.69
C PHE A 189 -0.05 -6.98 9.98
#